data_AF-A0A8B3D9Q7-F1
#
_entry.id   AF-A0A8B3D9Q7-F1
#
_cell.length_a   1.000
_cell.length_b   1.000
_cell.length_c   1.000
_cell.angle_alpha   90.00
_cell.angle_beta   90.00
_cell.angle_gamma   90.00
#
_symmetry.space_group_name_H-M   'P 1'
#
loop_
_entity.id
_entity.type
_entity.pdbx_description
1 polymer ?
#
loop_
_entity_poly.entity_id
_entity_poly.type
_entity_poly.pdbx_seq_one_letter_code
_entity_poly.pdbx_strand_id
1 'polypeptide(L)'
;MSEIPVNMLVPVGVVIAALIAGAFSFLSLVLTKEQQISQLRQNWIDALRDDISKYISALVATEEIYWAMEQKHGDSVDVLARSMETKVEHQALAIAYSNIMMRLNPDDKSKHQKDLRNCLVQSKNLASKGKWEESVEMVDSIRDFAQLTLKEEWERVKVGEPSFVNSKRVGVIGVIIALLVACLVIYNVSVPLEPHVIKN
;
A
#
# COMPACT_ATOMS: atom_id res chain seq x y z
N MET A 1 -47.87 13.40 34.42
CA MET A 1 -48.22 13.01 33.04
C MET A 1 -47.74 14.11 32.12
N SER A 2 -46.64 13.91 31.39
CA SER A 2 -46.36 14.70 30.20
C SER A 2 -46.48 13.74 29.04
N GLU A 3 -47.67 13.63 28.46
CA GLU A 3 -47.80 13.03 27.13
C GLU A 3 -46.86 13.83 26.23
N ILE A 4 -45.84 13.18 25.67
CA ILE A 4 -45.02 13.81 24.65
C ILE A 4 -46.00 14.16 23.53
N PRO A 5 -46.26 15.45 23.27
CA PRO A 5 -47.31 15.81 22.34
C PRO A 5 -46.94 15.24 20.96
N VAL A 6 -47.94 14.71 20.24
CA VAL A 6 -47.72 13.95 18.99
C VAL A 6 -46.90 14.74 17.96
N ASN A 7 -46.95 16.07 18.04
CA ASN A 7 -46.14 16.99 17.24
C ASN A 7 -44.61 16.92 17.52
N MET A 8 -44.17 16.36 18.65
CA MET A 8 -42.76 16.17 19.02
C MET A 8 -42.17 14.84 18.52
N LEU A 9 -43.00 13.85 18.16
CA LEU A 9 -42.52 12.55 17.64
C LEU A 9 -41.84 12.69 16.27
N VAL A 10 -42.38 13.55 15.40
CA VAL A 10 -41.83 13.76 14.05
C VAL A 10 -40.42 14.39 14.10
N PRO A 11 -40.18 15.52 14.81
CA PRO A 11 -38.84 16.07 14.97
C PRO A 11 -37.82 15.08 15.57
N VAL A 12 -38.24 14.30 16.58
CA VAL A 12 -37.37 13.29 17.22
C VAL A 12 -36.98 12.19 16.22
N GLY A 13 -37.93 11.70 15.41
CA GLY A 13 -37.65 10.75 14.34
C GLY A 13 -36.67 11.30 13.29
N VAL A 14 -36.80 12.58 12.92
CA VAL A 14 -35.88 13.24 11.97
C VAL A 14 -34.45 13.32 12.54
N VAL A 15 -34.31 13.68 13.81
CA VAL A 15 -32.98 13.75 14.47
C VAL A 15 -32.33 12.36 14.53
N ILE A 16 -33.09 11.33 14.89
CA ILE A 16 -32.59 9.94 14.91
C ILE A 16 -32.16 9.50 13.50
N ALA A 17 -32.98 9.75 12.49
CA ALA A 17 -32.66 9.42 11.10
C ALA A 17 -31.39 10.14 10.62
N ALA A 18 -31.22 11.43 10.96
CA ALA A 18 -30.03 12.21 10.64
C ALA A 18 -28.77 11.67 11.34
N LEU A 19 -28.87 11.26 12.60
CA LEU A 19 -27.76 10.65 13.34
C LEU A 19 -27.31 9.33 12.72
N ILE A 20 -28.27 8.46 12.37
CA ILE A 20 -28.00 7.18 11.70
C ILE A 20 -27.35 7.44 10.34
N ALA A 21 -27.92 8.33 9.52
CA ALA A 21 -27.38 8.69 8.22
C ALA A 21 -25.95 9.27 8.33
N GLY A 22 -25.70 10.12 9.32
CA GLY A 22 -24.38 10.67 9.59
C GLY A 22 -23.35 9.59 9.96
N ALA A 23 -23.73 8.63 10.80
CA ALA A 23 -22.85 7.53 11.19
C ALA A 23 -22.50 6.62 10.00
N PHE A 24 -23.48 6.29 9.14
CA PHE A 24 -23.23 5.53 7.91
C PHE A 24 -22.38 6.31 6.89
N SER A 25 -22.59 7.61 6.77
CA SER A 25 -21.76 8.49 5.92
C SER A 25 -20.30 8.49 6.39
N PHE A 26 -20.06 8.63 7.70
CA PHE A 26 -18.72 8.56 8.28
C PHE A 26 -18.05 7.20 8.03
N LEU A 27 -18.77 6.09 8.27
CA LEU A 27 -18.24 4.76 7.99
C LEU A 27 -17.88 4.59 6.51
N SER A 28 -18.75 5.04 5.60
CA SER A 28 -18.50 4.99 4.16
C SER A 28 -17.24 5.78 3.78
N LEU A 29 -17.03 6.96 4.38
CA LEU A 29 -15.84 7.78 4.14
C LEU A 29 -14.57 7.08 4.63
N VAL A 30 -14.59 6.50 5.83
CA VAL A 30 -13.45 5.78 6.41
C VAL A 30 -13.09 4.55 5.56
N LEU A 31 -14.09 3.79 5.11
CA LEU A 31 -13.89 2.63 4.25
C LEU A 31 -13.32 3.03 2.88
N THR A 32 -13.84 4.10 2.28
CA THR A 32 -13.37 4.60 0.98
C THR A 32 -11.90 5.04 1.07
N LYS A 33 -11.54 5.78 2.12
CA LYS A 33 -10.16 6.18 2.36
C LYS A 33 -9.23 4.97 2.49
N GLU A 34 -9.61 3.96 3.25
CA GLU A 34 -8.78 2.75 3.43
C GLU A 34 -8.61 1.97 2.13
N GLN A 35 -9.70 1.80 1.37
CA GLN A 35 -9.65 1.15 0.07
C GLN A 35 -8.68 1.88 -0.87
N GLN A 36 -8.70 3.23 -0.87
CA GLN A 36 -7.76 4.02 -1.67
C GLN A 36 -6.31 3.85 -1.21
N ILE A 37 -6.04 3.87 0.11
CA ILE A 37 -4.68 3.67 0.65
C ILE A 37 -4.16 2.27 0.29
N SER A 38 -4.99 1.24 0.46
CA SER A 38 -4.64 -0.13 0.09
C SER A 38 -4.33 -0.24 -1.40
N GLN A 39 -5.15 0.38 -2.26
CA GLN A 39 -4.91 0.43 -3.70
C GLN A 39 -3.60 1.17 -4.05
N LEU A 40 -3.32 2.31 -3.42
CA LEU A 40 -2.08 3.05 -3.63
C LEU A 40 -0.85 2.23 -3.24
N ARG A 41 -0.93 1.46 -2.14
CA ARG A 41 0.17 0.59 -1.71
C ARG A 41 0.34 -0.62 -2.62
N GLN A 42 -0.75 -1.23 -3.10
CA GLN A 42 -0.68 -2.28 -4.13
C GLN A 42 -0.05 -1.76 -5.43
N ASN A 43 -0.46 -0.57 -5.89
CA ASN A 43 0.15 0.08 -7.06
C ASN A 43 1.65 0.33 -6.86
N TRP A 44 2.07 0.69 -5.64
CA TRP A 44 3.50 0.83 -5.31
C TRP A 44 4.23 -0.51 -5.38
N ILE A 45 3.65 -1.60 -4.83
CA ILE A 45 4.21 -2.96 -4.88
C ILE A 45 4.35 -3.44 -6.33
N ASP A 46 3.31 -3.27 -7.13
CA ASP A 46 3.29 -3.70 -8.53
C ASP A 46 4.29 -2.92 -9.37
N ALA A 47 4.38 -1.60 -9.16
CA ALA A 47 5.37 -0.77 -9.84
C ALA A 47 6.81 -1.11 -9.42
N LEU A 48 7.06 -1.42 -8.14
CA LEU A 48 8.37 -1.88 -7.69
C LEU A 48 8.73 -3.22 -8.34
N ARG A 49 7.79 -4.17 -8.42
CA ARG A 49 7.99 -5.46 -9.10
C ARG A 49 8.31 -5.28 -10.58
N ASP A 50 7.62 -4.40 -11.26
CA ASP A 50 7.83 -4.06 -12.66
C ASP A 50 9.21 -3.41 -12.89
N ASP A 51 9.58 -2.40 -12.07
CA ASP A 51 10.88 -1.75 -12.16
C ASP A 51 12.04 -2.74 -11.90
N ILE A 52 11.90 -3.67 -10.95
CA ILE A 52 12.90 -4.73 -10.70
C ILE A 52 13.01 -5.68 -11.89
N SER A 53 11.89 -6.05 -12.51
CA SER A 53 11.88 -6.91 -13.69
C SER A 53 12.57 -6.24 -14.88
N LYS A 54 12.33 -4.94 -15.08
CA LYS A 54 13.01 -4.13 -16.10
C LYS A 54 14.50 -3.99 -15.82
N TYR A 55 14.89 -3.80 -14.56
CA TYR A 55 16.30 -3.74 -14.16
C TYR A 55 17.02 -5.06 -14.51
N ILE A 56 16.46 -6.20 -14.09
CA ILE A 56 17.03 -7.52 -14.35
C ILE A 56 17.10 -7.79 -15.86
N SER A 57 16.02 -7.54 -16.59
CA SER A 57 15.97 -7.75 -18.05
C SER A 57 17.02 -6.95 -18.79
N ALA A 58 17.13 -5.64 -18.49
CA ALA A 58 18.13 -4.78 -19.12
C ALA A 58 19.56 -5.20 -18.76
N LEU A 59 19.79 -5.67 -17.53
CA LEU A 59 21.10 -6.13 -17.08
C LEU A 59 21.54 -7.38 -17.82
N VAL A 60 20.68 -8.40 -17.88
CA VAL A 60 20.95 -9.66 -18.58
C VAL A 60 21.12 -9.42 -20.08
N ALA A 61 20.24 -8.63 -20.70
CA ALA A 61 20.37 -8.30 -22.12
C ALA A 61 21.69 -7.57 -22.44
N THR A 62 22.13 -6.68 -21.54
CA THR A 62 23.43 -6.02 -21.70
C THR A 62 24.56 -7.04 -21.66
N GLU A 63 24.56 -7.96 -20.69
CA GLU A 63 25.59 -9.00 -20.59
C GLU A 63 25.62 -9.91 -21.83
N GLU A 64 24.45 -10.35 -22.31
CA GLU A 64 24.35 -11.18 -23.53
C GLU A 64 24.93 -10.48 -24.76
N ILE A 65 24.69 -9.17 -24.92
CA ILE A 65 25.27 -8.38 -26.02
C ILE A 65 26.79 -8.31 -25.86
N TYR A 66 27.30 -8.05 -24.66
CA TYR A 66 28.74 -7.99 -24.40
C TYR A 66 29.42 -9.34 -24.69
N TRP A 67 28.82 -10.45 -24.25
CA TRP A 67 29.30 -11.80 -24.52
C TRP A 67 29.30 -12.14 -26.02
N ALA A 68 28.23 -11.79 -26.75
CA ALA A 68 28.14 -12.01 -28.19
C ALA A 68 29.18 -11.19 -28.98
N MET A 69 29.44 -9.95 -28.54
CA MET A 69 30.46 -9.09 -29.12
C MET A 69 31.87 -9.64 -28.91
N GLU A 70 32.18 -10.10 -27.69
CA GLU A 70 33.46 -10.69 -27.34
C GLU A 70 33.77 -11.92 -28.20
N GLN A 71 32.78 -12.79 -28.42
CA GLN A 71 32.97 -13.96 -29.31
C GLN A 71 33.19 -13.59 -30.78
N LYS A 72 32.53 -12.54 -31.27
CA LYS A 72 32.57 -12.17 -32.70
C LYS A 72 33.81 -11.36 -33.08
N HIS A 73 34.32 -10.54 -32.16
CA HIS A 73 35.36 -9.55 -32.44
C HIS A 73 36.58 -9.63 -31.51
N GLY A 74 36.57 -10.56 -30.54
CA GLY A 74 37.57 -10.62 -29.47
C GLY A 74 37.64 -9.32 -28.66
N ASP A 75 38.81 -9.02 -28.12
CA ASP A 75 39.07 -7.85 -27.26
C ASP A 75 39.12 -6.51 -28.02
N SER A 76 39.02 -6.53 -29.35
CA SER A 76 39.26 -5.39 -30.25
C SER A 76 38.02 -4.57 -30.63
N VAL A 77 36.92 -4.71 -29.88
CA VAL A 77 35.70 -3.94 -30.15
C VAL A 77 35.90 -2.49 -29.72
N ASP A 78 35.66 -1.56 -30.64
CA ASP A 78 35.62 -0.13 -30.34
C ASP A 78 34.58 0.17 -29.25
N VAL A 79 35.01 0.85 -28.18
CA VAL A 79 34.19 1.23 -27.03
C VAL A 79 32.99 2.08 -27.46
N LEU A 80 33.17 2.91 -28.49
CA LEU A 80 32.09 3.75 -29.01
C LEU A 80 31.01 2.92 -29.71
N ALA A 81 31.41 1.96 -30.55
CA ALA A 81 30.49 1.03 -31.20
C ALA A 81 29.70 0.23 -30.16
N ARG A 82 30.38 -0.26 -29.11
CA ARG A 82 29.76 -0.99 -27.99
C ARG A 82 28.70 -0.15 -27.27
N SER A 83 29.05 1.09 -26.91
CA SER A 83 28.16 2.02 -26.21
C SER A 83 26.94 2.42 -27.05
N MET A 84 27.08 2.50 -28.38
CA MET A 84 25.96 2.77 -29.27
C MET A 84 24.99 1.58 -29.38
N GLU A 85 25.52 0.36 -29.43
CA GLU A 85 24.72 -0.86 -29.58
C GLU A 85 23.93 -1.19 -28.30
N THR A 86 24.53 -0.97 -27.12
CA THR A 86 23.87 -1.21 -25.81
C THR A 86 23.19 0.02 -25.21
N LYS A 87 23.03 1.08 -26.01
CA LYS A 87 22.50 2.37 -25.52
C LYS A 87 21.10 2.23 -24.92
N VAL A 88 20.24 1.43 -25.55
CA VAL A 88 18.84 1.26 -25.14
C VAL A 88 18.77 0.53 -23.81
N GLU A 89 19.57 -0.52 -23.66
CA GLU A 89 19.66 -1.38 -22.49
C GLU A 89 20.27 -0.60 -21.32
N HIS A 90 21.33 0.17 -21.55
CA HIS A 90 21.91 1.05 -20.53
C HIS A 90 20.92 2.12 -20.07
N GLN A 91 20.14 2.70 -20.98
CA GLN A 91 19.10 3.66 -20.63
C GLN A 91 17.99 3.01 -19.80
N ALA A 92 17.50 1.84 -20.21
CA ALA A 92 16.48 1.07 -19.48
C ALA A 92 16.97 0.69 -18.08
N LEU A 93 18.21 0.21 -17.96
CA LEU A 93 18.85 -0.14 -16.70
C LEU A 93 18.96 1.07 -15.77
N ALA A 94 19.39 2.23 -16.30
CA ALA A 94 19.55 3.46 -15.52
C ALA A 94 18.20 4.01 -15.01
N ILE A 95 17.16 3.97 -15.85
CA ILE A 95 15.80 4.40 -15.47
C ILE A 95 15.25 3.46 -14.39
N ALA A 96 15.30 2.15 -14.61
CA ALA A 96 14.79 1.16 -13.67
C ALA A 96 15.51 1.27 -12.32
N TYR A 97 16.84 1.35 -12.32
CA TYR A 97 17.63 1.56 -11.10
C TYR A 97 17.19 2.81 -10.35
N SER A 98 17.03 3.94 -11.05
CA SER A 98 16.66 5.21 -10.43
C SER A 98 15.26 5.15 -9.83
N ASN A 99 14.30 4.56 -10.54
CA ASN A 99 12.94 4.36 -10.03
C ASN A 99 12.94 3.51 -8.77
N ILE A 100 13.65 2.37 -8.75
CA ILE A 100 13.73 1.51 -7.57
C ILE A 100 14.33 2.29 -6.40
N MET A 101 15.46 2.98 -6.60
CA MET A 101 16.11 3.75 -5.53
C MET A 101 15.25 4.88 -4.98
N MET A 102 14.39 5.51 -5.79
CA MET A 102 13.45 6.53 -5.33
C MET A 102 12.24 5.94 -4.61
N ARG A 103 11.83 4.72 -4.96
CA ARG A 103 10.72 4.01 -4.28
C ARG A 103 11.14 3.44 -2.93
N LEU A 104 12.36 2.92 -2.83
CA LEU A 104 12.88 2.37 -1.60
C LEU A 104 13.24 3.51 -0.63
N ASN A 105 12.54 3.58 0.49
CA ASN A 105 12.87 4.46 1.59
C ASN A 105 14.27 4.12 2.18
N PRO A 106 15.24 5.06 2.19
CA PRO A 106 16.56 4.85 2.79
C PRO A 106 16.52 4.53 4.29
N ASP A 107 15.54 5.10 5.00
CA ASP A 107 15.41 5.01 6.46
C ASP A 107 14.39 3.95 6.89
N ASP A 108 14.00 3.02 6.00
CA ASP A 108 13.10 1.95 6.40
C ASP A 108 13.72 1.06 7.48
N LYS A 109 12.86 0.50 8.34
CA LYS A 109 13.27 -0.46 9.36
C LYS A 109 13.42 -1.87 8.79
N SER A 110 12.84 -2.14 7.61
CA SER A 110 12.95 -3.43 6.93
C SER A 110 14.41 -3.75 6.64
N LYS A 111 14.85 -4.93 7.08
CA LYS A 111 16.16 -5.49 6.74
C LYS A 111 16.20 -5.90 5.27
N HIS A 112 15.13 -6.53 4.77
CA HIS A 112 15.04 -7.01 3.40
C HIS A 112 15.16 -5.90 2.37
N GLN A 113 14.56 -4.73 2.65
CA GLN A 113 14.69 -3.55 1.81
C GLN A 113 16.13 -3.02 1.75
N LYS A 114 16.84 -3.04 2.88
CA LYS A 114 18.26 -2.65 2.94
C LYS A 114 19.14 -3.62 2.16
N ASP A 115 18.88 -4.92 2.33
CA ASP A 115 19.61 -5.97 1.63
C ASP A 115 19.38 -5.88 0.11
N LEU A 116 18.13 -5.70 -0.33
CA LEU A 116 17.79 -5.44 -1.74
C LEU A 116 18.54 -4.23 -2.30
N ARG A 117 18.53 -3.11 -1.55
CA ARG A 117 19.25 -1.89 -1.95
C ARG A 117 20.74 -2.15 -2.09
N ASN A 118 21.34 -2.88 -1.15
CA ASN A 118 22.75 -3.21 -1.18
C ASN A 118 23.10 -4.09 -2.39
N CYS A 119 22.29 -5.09 -2.72
CA CYS A 119 22.46 -5.93 -3.90
C CYS A 119 22.37 -5.11 -5.20
N LEU A 120 21.39 -4.21 -5.32
CA LEU A 120 21.25 -3.34 -6.50
C LEU A 120 22.43 -2.39 -6.67
N VAL A 121 22.94 -1.82 -5.57
CA VAL A 121 24.11 -0.94 -5.58
C VAL A 121 25.36 -1.73 -5.99
N GLN A 122 25.56 -2.93 -5.47
CA GLN A 122 26.69 -3.79 -5.82
C GLN A 122 26.64 -4.21 -7.29
N SER A 123 25.48 -4.70 -7.77
CA SER A 123 25.27 -5.08 -9.16
C SER A 123 25.56 -3.92 -10.10
N LYS A 124 25.04 -2.71 -9.80
CA LYS A 124 25.36 -1.50 -10.58
C LYS A 124 26.85 -1.16 -10.57
N ASN A 125 27.53 -1.30 -9.43
CA ASN A 125 28.97 -1.01 -9.32
C ASN A 125 29.85 -2.01 -10.08
N LEU A 126 29.40 -3.26 -10.23
CA LEU A 126 30.06 -4.26 -11.07
C LEU A 126 29.86 -3.94 -12.55
N ALA A 127 28.62 -3.64 -12.94
CA ALA A 127 28.25 -3.20 -14.28
C ALA A 127 29.05 -1.95 -14.73
N SER A 128 29.19 -0.94 -13.86
CA SER A 128 29.96 0.27 -14.19
C SER A 128 31.46 0.04 -14.37
N LYS A 129 31.99 -1.09 -13.87
CA LYS A 129 33.38 -1.53 -14.09
C LYS A 129 33.53 -2.46 -15.29
N GLY A 130 32.45 -2.70 -16.04
CA GLY A 130 32.44 -3.63 -17.17
C GLY A 130 32.38 -5.11 -16.77
N LYS A 131 32.20 -5.41 -15.48
CA LYS A 131 32.07 -6.79 -14.96
C LYS A 131 30.61 -7.22 -15.04
N TRP A 132 30.12 -7.41 -16.26
CA TRP A 132 28.71 -7.72 -16.52
C TRP A 132 28.30 -9.11 -16.05
N GLU A 133 29.15 -10.12 -16.24
CA GLU A 133 28.93 -11.48 -15.73
C GLU A 133 28.75 -11.49 -14.20
N GLU A 134 29.70 -10.94 -13.45
CA GLU A 134 29.60 -10.79 -11.99
C GLU A 134 28.35 -9.98 -11.56
N SER A 135 27.93 -9.02 -12.38
CA SER A 135 26.72 -8.24 -12.11
C SER A 135 25.44 -9.07 -12.29
N VAL A 136 25.40 -9.93 -13.31
CA VAL A 136 24.28 -10.84 -13.60
C VAL A 136 24.19 -11.96 -12.56
N GLU A 137 25.30 -12.44 -12.02
CA GLU A 137 25.29 -13.41 -10.90
C GLU A 137 24.51 -12.89 -9.67
N MET A 138 24.41 -11.57 -9.51
CA MET A 138 23.61 -10.96 -8.44
C MET A 138 22.10 -11.02 -8.66
N VAL A 139 21.62 -11.37 -9.86
CA VAL A 139 20.19 -11.35 -10.23
C VAL A 139 19.35 -12.22 -9.31
N ASP A 140 19.82 -13.40 -8.96
CA ASP A 140 19.05 -14.29 -8.07
C ASP A 140 18.98 -13.72 -6.65
N SER A 141 20.07 -13.13 -6.14
CA SER A 141 20.05 -12.42 -4.86
C SER A 141 19.10 -11.21 -4.88
N ILE A 142 19.10 -10.44 -5.98
CA ILE A 142 18.16 -9.32 -6.16
C ILE A 142 16.72 -9.84 -6.15
N ARG A 143 16.44 -10.94 -6.85
CA ARG A 143 15.11 -11.55 -6.90
C ARG A 143 14.66 -12.03 -5.53
N ASP A 144 15.53 -12.67 -4.77
CA ASP A 144 15.22 -13.19 -3.44
C ASP A 144 14.88 -12.04 -2.46
N PHE A 145 15.73 -11.03 -2.37
CA PHE A 145 15.46 -9.88 -1.50
C PHE A 145 14.27 -9.04 -1.98
N ALA A 146 14.02 -8.99 -3.29
CA ALA A 146 12.82 -8.37 -3.85
C ALA A 146 11.56 -9.11 -3.40
N GLN A 147 11.52 -10.44 -3.49
CA GLN A 147 10.38 -11.24 -3.04
C GLN A 147 10.11 -11.04 -1.55
N LEU A 148 11.16 -11.04 -0.73
CA LEU A 148 11.04 -10.79 0.70
C LEU A 148 10.51 -9.39 1.01
N THR A 149 11.04 -8.36 0.34
CA THR A 149 10.57 -6.97 0.50
C THR A 149 9.11 -6.82 0.08
N LEU A 150 8.72 -7.39 -1.06
CA LEU A 150 7.34 -7.35 -1.56
C LEU A 150 6.39 -8.11 -0.62
N LYS A 151 6.84 -9.22 -0.01
CA LYS A 151 6.06 -9.97 0.97
C LYS A 151 5.83 -9.17 2.26
N GLU A 152 6.86 -8.51 2.79
CA GLU A 152 6.72 -7.64 3.97
C GLU A 152 5.71 -6.52 3.72
N GLU A 153 5.82 -5.85 2.57
CA GLU A 153 4.89 -4.78 2.22
C GLU A 153 3.47 -5.30 1.99
N TRP A 154 3.31 -6.50 1.42
CA TRP A 154 2.01 -7.17 1.32
C TRP A 154 1.39 -7.49 2.68
N GLU A 155 2.18 -7.94 3.66
CA GLU A 155 1.69 -8.12 5.03
C GLU A 155 1.27 -6.77 5.64
N ARG A 156 2.01 -5.69 5.41
CA ARG A 156 1.64 -4.33 5.85
C ARG A 156 0.34 -3.86 5.20
N VAL A 157 0.09 -4.17 3.91
CA VAL A 157 -1.19 -3.89 3.23
C VAL A 157 -2.34 -4.63 3.93
N LYS A 158 -2.18 -5.92 4.22
CA LYS A 158 -3.24 -6.77 4.80
C LYS A 158 -3.61 -6.37 6.22
N VAL A 159 -2.63 -5.98 7.03
CA VAL A 159 -2.86 -5.51 8.41
C VAL A 159 -3.59 -4.16 8.42
N GLY A 160 -3.41 -3.34 7.38
CA GLY A 160 -3.96 -1.98 7.29
C GLY A 160 -3.23 -0.99 8.21
N GLU A 161 -3.67 0.27 8.21
CA GLU A 161 -3.07 1.28 9.08
C GLU A 161 -3.63 1.21 10.52
N PRO A 162 -2.80 1.35 11.58
CA PRO A 162 -3.29 1.36 12.96
C PRO A 162 -4.36 2.43 13.22
N SER A 163 -4.25 3.58 12.53
CA SER A 163 -5.23 4.68 12.56
C SER A 163 -6.60 4.26 11.99
N PHE A 164 -6.61 3.37 10.99
CA PHE A 164 -7.84 2.81 10.41
C PHE A 164 -8.53 1.85 11.38
N VAL A 165 -7.78 0.95 12.04
CA VAL A 165 -8.34 0.03 13.05
C VAL A 165 -9.07 0.81 14.15
N ASN A 166 -8.50 1.94 14.57
CA ASN A 166 -9.12 2.81 15.56
C ASN A 166 -10.33 3.58 15.00
N SER A 167 -10.24 4.12 13.78
CA SER A 167 -11.35 4.86 13.14
C SER A 167 -12.57 3.99 12.90
N LYS A 168 -12.37 2.72 12.50
CA LYS A 168 -13.43 1.72 12.36
C LYS A 168 -14.11 1.44 13.69
N ARG A 169 -13.35 1.28 14.78
CA ARG A 169 -13.90 1.08 16.13
C ARG A 169 -14.77 2.27 16.57
N VAL A 170 -14.29 3.50 16.37
CA VAL A 170 -15.05 4.71 16.69
C VAL A 170 -16.34 4.79 15.88
N GLY A 171 -16.28 4.52 14.57
CA GLY A 171 -17.48 4.52 13.71
C GLY A 171 -18.52 3.47 14.14
N VAL A 172 -18.09 2.25 14.46
CA VAL A 172 -18.98 1.18 14.95
C VAL A 172 -19.60 1.53 16.31
N ILE A 173 -18.81 2.06 17.24
CA ILE A 173 -19.32 2.55 18.53
C ILE A 173 -20.36 3.65 18.32
N GLY A 174 -20.10 4.59 17.40
CA GLY A 174 -21.05 5.65 17.06
C GLY A 174 -22.38 5.10 16.54
N VAL A 175 -22.36 4.10 15.65
CA VAL A 175 -23.58 3.43 15.17
C VAL A 175 -24.33 2.74 16.31
N ILE A 176 -23.62 2.00 17.18
CA ILE A 176 -24.23 1.31 18.32
C ILE A 176 -24.90 2.32 19.26
N ILE A 177 -24.22 3.43 19.59
CA ILE A 177 -24.80 4.49 20.43
C ILE A 177 -26.05 5.09 19.78
N ALA A 178 -26.01 5.40 18.47
CA ALA A 178 -27.16 5.94 17.77
C ALA A 178 -28.37 4.98 17.80
N LEU A 179 -28.13 3.67 17.62
CA LEU A 179 -29.17 2.66 17.72
C LEU A 179 -29.70 2.49 19.14
N LEU A 180 -28.82 2.52 20.16
CA LEU A 180 -29.23 2.45 21.56
C LEU A 180 -30.10 3.65 21.95
N VAL A 181 -29.71 4.86 21.55
CA VAL A 181 -30.51 6.08 21.78
C VAL A 181 -31.87 5.95 21.10
N ALA A 182 -31.91 5.47 19.85
CA ALA A 182 -33.17 5.23 19.14
C ALA A 182 -34.07 4.24 19.90
N CYS A 183 -33.54 3.11 20.34
CA CYS A 183 -34.29 2.12 21.12
C CYS A 183 -34.78 2.68 22.47
N LEU A 184 -33.96 3.46 23.18
CA LEU A 184 -34.31 4.04 24.47
C LEU A 184 -35.42 5.08 24.34
N VAL A 185 -35.38 5.90 23.29
CA VAL A 185 -36.45 6.86 22.97
C VAL A 185 -37.75 6.13 22.63
N ILE A 186 -37.70 5.10 21.77
CA ILE A 186 -38.87 4.30 21.41
C ILE A 186 -39.47 3.62 22.64
N TYR A 187 -38.64 3.07 23.52
CA TYR A 187 -39.09 2.40 24.75
C TYR A 187 -39.80 3.37 25.70
N ASN A 188 -39.25 4.56 25.96
CA ASN A 188 -39.89 5.58 26.80
C ASN A 188 -41.21 6.10 26.21
N VAL A 189 -41.35 6.10 24.88
CA VAL A 189 -42.62 6.45 24.23
C VAL A 189 -43.65 5.30 24.36
N SER A 190 -43.19 4.05 24.37
CA SER A 190 -44.07 2.87 24.32
C SER A 190 -44.53 2.37 25.69
N VAL A 191 -43.76 2.60 26.76
CA VAL A 191 -44.09 2.15 28.12
C VAL A 191 -44.56 3.35 28.96
N PRO A 192 -45.86 3.49 29.24
CA PRO A 192 -46.33 4.46 30.22
C PRO A 192 -45.86 4.01 31.61
N LEU A 193 -45.19 4.89 32.35
CA LEU A 193 -44.87 4.70 33.76
C LEU A 193 -46.18 4.51 34.55
N GLU A 194 -46.49 3.27 34.95
CA GLU A 194 -47.53 3.03 35.95
C GLU A 194 -47.13 3.76 37.23
N PRO A 195 -47.97 4.65 37.77
CA PRO A 195 -47.66 5.31 39.02
C PRO A 195 -47.65 4.25 40.13
N HIS A 196 -46.51 4.10 40.81
CA HIS A 196 -46.47 3.39 42.08
C HIS A 196 -47.46 4.08 43.04
N VAL A 197 -48.63 3.47 43.16
CA VAL A 197 -49.61 3.81 44.19
C VAL A 197 -48.95 3.52 45.52
N ILE A 198 -48.54 4.58 46.21
CA ILE A 198 -48.19 4.54 47.63
C ILE A 198 -49.47 4.08 48.34
N LYS A 199 -49.51 2.80 48.74
CA LYS A 199 -50.48 2.33 49.71
C LYS A 199 -50.02 2.85 51.08
N ASN A 200 -50.88 3.69 51.67
CA ASN A 200 -50.85 4.11 53.07
C ASN A 200 -50.61 2.94 54.02
#